data_AF-A0A4U0W327-F1
#
_entry.id   AF-A0A4U0W327-F1
#
_cell.length_a   1.000
_cell.length_b   1.000
_cell.length_c   1.000
_cell.angle_alpha   90.00
_cell.angle_beta   90.00
_cell.angle_gamma   90.00
#
_symmetry.space_group_name_H-M   'P 1'
#
loop_
_entity.id
_entity.type
_entity.pdbx_description
1 polymer ?
#
loop_
_entity_poly.entity_id
_entity_poly.type
_entity_poly.pdbx_seq_one_letter_code
_entity_poly.pdbx_strand_id
1 'polypeptide(L)'
;MSYTGPSNTTSPRFTTFDSLYAHLRNTYPAPLLPPGKARDPSLTDAISSLYLHPTLEAALHILNADLPSAHFLVRHMQAAPAVAGMYLHGILHRIEGDYDNARCWYVDVAQESCGAFQEVWEAASSSDDRRGNGNDGKDARGGGGSAKEEDELPKPQRLRHLNPRAAEFIDAIQTLHGQRRFASPFSSSHQEESRLTHLSAHELTTVVSWCVREYGAGVWTDARPAWVRPGEEERKIGNMMVSEGEGRRKF
;
A
#
# COMPACT_ATOMS: atom_id res chain seq x y z
N MET A 1 -0.58 13.57 55.99
CA MET A 1 -1.41 12.64 55.21
C MET A 1 -0.92 12.70 53.78
N SER A 2 -0.14 11.71 53.37
CA SER A 2 0.44 11.65 52.02
C SER A 2 -0.52 10.85 51.14
N TYR A 3 -1.16 11.52 50.18
CA TYR A 3 -2.08 10.88 49.25
C TYR A 3 -1.28 10.16 48.18
N THR A 4 -1.17 8.83 48.26
CA THR A 4 -0.67 8.00 47.17
C THR A 4 -1.85 7.70 46.24
N GLY A 5 -1.98 8.47 45.17
CA GLY A 5 -2.93 8.15 44.10
C GLY A 5 -2.63 6.78 43.48
N PRO A 6 -3.62 6.08 42.91
CA PRO A 6 -3.39 4.80 42.27
C PRO A 6 -2.45 4.99 41.07
N SER A 7 -1.24 4.43 41.18
CA SER A 7 -0.31 4.27 40.06
C SER A 7 -0.88 3.21 39.12
N ASN A 8 -1.82 3.61 38.26
CA ASN A 8 -2.31 2.74 37.20
C ASN A 8 -1.33 2.82 36.01
N THR A 9 -0.08 2.42 36.24
CA THR A 9 0.87 2.16 35.16
C THR A 9 0.55 0.77 34.61
N THR A 10 -0.46 0.70 33.75
CA THR A 10 -0.64 -0.48 32.90
C THR A 10 0.58 -0.53 31.99
N SER A 11 1.48 -1.48 32.22
CA SER A 11 2.63 -1.67 31.34
C SER A 11 2.16 -1.82 29.89
N PRO A 12 2.82 -1.18 28.92
CA PRO A 12 2.43 -1.29 27.52
C PRO A 12 2.40 -2.76 27.11
N ARG A 13 1.29 -3.18 26.50
CA ARG A 13 1.03 -4.58 26.11
C ARG A 13 2.11 -5.13 25.17
N PHE A 14 2.70 -4.26 24.37
CA PHE A 14 3.79 -4.57 23.45
C PHE A 14 4.91 -3.55 23.65
N THR A 15 6.14 -4.03 23.80
CA THR A 15 7.34 -3.19 24.06
C THR A 15 8.38 -3.29 22.95
N THR A 16 8.15 -4.13 21.94
CA THR A 16 9.09 -4.40 20.85
C THR A 16 8.36 -4.48 19.52
N PHE A 17 9.03 -4.11 18.44
CA PHE A 17 8.54 -4.30 17.08
C PHE A 17 8.10 -5.74 16.80
N ASP A 18 8.94 -6.74 17.09
CA ASP A 18 8.68 -8.14 16.71
C ASP A 18 7.39 -8.68 17.33
N SER A 19 7.16 -8.43 18.63
CA SER A 19 5.97 -8.90 19.33
C SER A 19 4.69 -8.22 18.83
N LEU A 20 4.74 -6.91 18.55
CA LEU A 20 3.61 -6.16 18.01
C LEU A 20 3.30 -6.58 16.57
N TYR A 21 4.33 -6.65 15.71
CA TYR A 21 4.20 -7.06 14.32
C TYR A 21 3.67 -8.50 14.18
N ALA A 22 4.20 -9.44 14.98
CA ALA A 22 3.69 -10.81 15.03
C ALA A 22 2.22 -10.85 15.49
N HIS A 23 1.86 -10.06 16.50
CA HIS A 23 0.47 -9.96 16.94
C HIS A 23 -0.46 -9.47 15.83
N LEU A 24 -0.12 -8.37 15.15
CA LEU A 24 -0.93 -7.84 14.05
C LEU A 24 -1.11 -8.88 12.93
N ARG A 25 -0.03 -9.54 12.51
CA ARG A 25 -0.08 -10.53 11.42
C ARG A 25 -0.89 -11.79 11.75
N ASN A 26 -0.82 -12.25 13.00
CA ASN A 26 -1.47 -13.50 13.41
C ASN A 26 -2.93 -13.29 13.82
N THR A 27 -3.30 -12.08 14.23
CA THR A 27 -4.65 -11.77 14.73
C THR A 27 -5.58 -11.31 13.62
N TYR A 28 -5.03 -10.64 12.60
CA TYR A 28 -5.80 -9.86 11.65
C TYR A 28 -5.41 -10.24 10.21
N PRO A 29 -6.38 -10.51 9.30
CA PRO A 29 -6.07 -10.62 7.87
C PRO A 29 -5.53 -9.29 7.37
N ALA A 30 -4.64 -9.27 6.37
CA ALA A 30 -4.14 -8.03 5.80
C ALA A 30 -5.29 -7.14 5.31
N PRO A 31 -5.25 -5.80 5.52
CA PRO A 31 -6.26 -4.91 4.98
C PRO A 31 -6.32 -5.02 3.46
N LEU A 32 -7.55 -5.08 2.93
CA LEU A 32 -7.81 -5.18 1.50
C LEU A 32 -8.77 -4.10 1.01
N LEU A 33 -9.78 -3.82 1.82
CA LEU A 33 -10.87 -2.88 1.54
C LEU A 33 -10.97 -1.86 2.69
N PRO A 34 -11.67 -0.73 2.47
CA PRO A 34 -11.70 0.34 3.45
C PRO A 34 -12.25 -0.17 4.80
N PRO A 35 -11.47 -0.07 5.89
CA PRO A 35 -11.98 -0.38 7.21
C PRO A 35 -12.91 0.76 7.65
N GLY A 36 -13.94 0.44 8.44
CA GLY A 36 -14.75 1.48 9.08
C GLY A 36 -13.99 2.22 10.18
N LYS A 37 -13.07 1.54 10.87
CA LYS A 37 -12.24 2.02 11.99
C LYS A 37 -10.95 1.17 12.12
N ALA A 38 -9.97 1.66 12.87
CA ALA A 38 -8.86 0.84 13.33
C ALA A 38 -9.35 -0.43 14.02
N ARG A 39 -8.64 -1.56 13.84
CA ARG A 39 -9.02 -2.88 14.37
C ARG A 39 -8.93 -2.90 15.88
N ASP A 40 -7.85 -2.38 16.42
CA ASP A 40 -7.67 -2.17 17.85
C ASP A 40 -7.11 -0.76 18.08
N PRO A 41 -7.96 0.21 18.46
CA PRO A 41 -7.53 1.57 18.75
C PRO A 41 -6.49 1.66 19.87
N SER A 42 -6.44 0.69 20.80
CA SER A 42 -5.46 0.67 21.89
C SER A 42 -4.03 0.39 21.39
N LEU A 43 -3.88 -0.17 20.18
CA LEU A 43 -2.57 -0.38 19.57
C LEU A 43 -1.96 0.89 18.98
N THR A 44 -2.75 1.94 18.77
CA THR A 44 -2.26 3.21 18.18
C THR A 44 -1.10 3.79 19.01
N ASP A 45 -1.33 3.97 20.31
CA ASP A 45 -0.32 4.47 21.25
C ASP A 45 0.83 3.48 21.42
N ALA A 46 0.54 2.18 21.44
CA ALA A 46 1.56 1.14 21.53
C ALA A 46 2.49 1.14 20.31
N ILE A 47 1.97 1.37 19.11
CA ILE A 47 2.75 1.49 17.87
C ILE A 47 3.67 2.73 17.95
N SER A 48 3.13 3.91 18.25
CA SER A 48 3.94 5.13 18.32
C SER A 48 4.96 5.10 19.45
N SER A 49 4.66 4.41 20.56
CA SER A 49 5.58 4.27 21.69
C SER A 49 6.81 3.39 21.40
N LEU A 50 6.86 2.71 20.25
CA LEU A 50 8.05 1.98 19.82
C LEU A 50 9.14 2.90 19.23
N TYR A 51 8.79 4.15 18.89
CA TYR A 51 9.70 5.13 18.28
C TYR A 51 10.44 4.56 17.07
N LEU A 52 9.75 3.90 16.15
CA LEU A 52 10.37 3.27 14.99
C LEU A 52 10.72 4.29 13.92
N HIS A 53 11.45 3.87 12.89
CA HIS A 53 11.52 4.64 11.65
C HIS A 53 10.08 4.94 11.14
N PRO A 54 9.75 6.18 10.71
CA PRO A 54 8.38 6.56 10.36
C PRO A 54 7.70 5.66 9.31
N THR A 55 8.49 5.07 8.40
CA THR A 55 7.99 4.09 7.43
C THR A 55 7.53 2.79 8.09
N LEU A 56 8.27 2.28 9.09
CA LEU A 56 7.86 1.09 9.83
C LEU A 56 6.64 1.36 10.71
N GLU A 57 6.61 2.52 11.37
CA GLU A 57 5.44 2.95 12.15
C GLU A 57 4.19 3.03 11.26
N ALA A 58 4.29 3.67 10.08
CA ALA A 58 3.21 3.74 9.10
C ALA A 58 2.71 2.35 8.66
N ALA A 59 3.63 1.40 8.42
CA ALA A 59 3.26 0.03 8.04
C ALA A 59 2.50 -0.70 9.16
N LEU A 60 2.86 -0.50 10.43
CA LEU A 60 2.13 -1.07 11.57
C LEU A 60 0.74 -0.46 11.71
N HIS A 61 0.59 0.86 11.52
CA HIS A 61 -0.72 1.50 11.49
C HIS A 61 -1.60 0.96 10.34
N ILE A 62 -1.03 0.76 9.15
CA ILE A 62 -1.75 0.13 8.03
C ILE A 62 -2.21 -1.29 8.42
N LEU A 63 -1.35 -2.12 9.01
CA LEU A 63 -1.72 -3.47 9.46
C LEU A 63 -2.82 -3.45 10.54
N ASN A 64 -2.84 -2.45 11.42
CA ASN A 64 -3.93 -2.21 12.38
C ASN A 64 -5.18 -1.58 11.74
N ALA A 65 -5.15 -1.30 10.44
CA ALA A 65 -6.19 -0.56 9.71
C ALA A 65 -6.45 0.85 10.27
N ASP A 66 -5.46 1.43 10.96
CA ASP A 66 -5.44 2.80 11.47
C ASP A 66 -4.92 3.75 10.37
N LEU A 67 -5.74 3.91 9.35
CA LEU A 67 -5.36 4.68 8.15
C LEU A 67 -5.07 6.16 8.44
N PRO A 68 -5.77 6.88 9.34
CA PRO A 68 -5.44 8.27 9.65
C PRO A 68 -4.01 8.46 10.18
N SER A 69 -3.56 7.61 11.10
CA SER A 69 -2.18 7.68 11.63
C SER A 69 -1.15 7.32 10.57
N ALA A 70 -1.42 6.30 9.75
CA ALA A 70 -0.57 5.96 8.62
C ALA A 70 -0.47 7.12 7.61
N HIS A 71 -1.60 7.72 7.24
CA HIS A 71 -1.67 8.86 6.34
C HIS A 71 -0.90 10.08 6.90
N PHE A 72 -0.97 10.32 8.22
CA PHE A 72 -0.20 11.37 8.88
C PHE A 72 1.31 11.18 8.72
N LEU A 73 1.80 9.95 8.73
CA LEU A 73 3.23 9.66 8.58
C LEU A 73 3.66 9.73 7.11
N VAL A 74 2.98 9.02 6.20
CA VAL A 74 3.40 8.90 4.80
C VAL A 74 3.30 10.21 4.02
N ARG A 75 2.48 11.17 4.46
CA ARG A 75 2.46 12.53 3.86
C ARG A 75 3.77 13.31 4.03
N HIS A 76 4.65 12.89 4.92
CA HIS A 76 5.99 13.47 5.09
C HIS A 76 7.07 12.70 4.32
N MET A 77 6.68 11.68 3.54
CA MET A 77 7.54 10.79 2.77
C MET A 77 7.01 10.61 1.33
N GLN A 78 6.62 11.71 0.68
CA GLN A 78 5.90 11.73 -0.60
C GLN A 78 6.80 11.77 -1.85
N ALA A 79 8.13 11.79 -1.68
CA ALA A 79 9.08 11.88 -2.79
C ALA A 79 10.37 11.12 -2.47
N ALA A 80 11.15 10.83 -3.51
CA ALA A 80 12.49 10.29 -3.36
C ALA A 80 13.35 11.22 -2.47
N PRO A 81 14.24 10.67 -1.63
CA PRO A 81 14.62 9.27 -1.55
C PRO A 81 13.71 8.39 -0.65
N ALA A 82 12.59 8.90 -0.11
CA ALA A 82 11.71 8.15 0.80
C ALA A 82 10.75 7.18 0.07
N VAL A 83 11.30 6.35 -0.83
CA VAL A 83 10.57 5.48 -1.75
C VAL A 83 9.67 4.45 -1.05
N ALA A 84 10.06 3.95 0.13
CA ALA A 84 9.21 3.05 0.89
C ALA A 84 8.01 3.76 1.54
N GLY A 85 8.16 5.03 1.91
CA GLY A 85 7.03 5.87 2.33
C GLY A 85 6.06 6.14 1.19
N MET A 86 6.59 6.42 -0.01
CA MET A 86 5.79 6.53 -1.25
C MET A 86 5.01 5.24 -1.53
N TYR A 87 5.65 4.08 -1.36
CA TYR A 87 5.01 2.79 -1.58
C TYR A 87 3.88 2.51 -0.57
N LEU A 88 4.12 2.75 0.72
CA LEU A 88 3.07 2.63 1.73
C LEU A 88 1.91 3.60 1.48
N HIS A 89 2.17 4.78 0.90
CA HIS A 89 1.12 5.71 0.50
C HIS A 89 0.23 5.14 -0.62
N GLY A 90 0.84 4.50 -1.63
CA GLY A 90 0.10 3.78 -2.66
C GLY A 90 -0.74 2.63 -2.10
N ILE A 91 -0.18 1.84 -1.17
CA ILE A 91 -0.90 0.75 -0.49
C ILE A 91 -2.09 1.31 0.31
N LEU A 92 -1.89 2.42 1.03
CA LEU A 92 -2.92 3.10 1.80
C LEU A 92 -4.09 3.52 0.93
N HIS A 93 -3.85 4.24 -0.17
CA HIS A 93 -4.92 4.64 -1.10
C HIS A 93 -5.64 3.45 -1.74
N ARG A 94 -4.93 2.35 -2.03
CA ARG A 94 -5.57 1.12 -2.51
C ARG A 94 -6.56 0.57 -1.47
N ILE A 95 -6.17 0.55 -0.20
CA ILE A 95 -7.04 0.10 0.90
C ILE A 95 -8.22 1.05 1.07
N GLU A 96 -8.04 2.36 0.89
CA GLU A 96 -9.11 3.37 0.95
C GLU A 96 -10.08 3.33 -0.24
N GLY A 97 -9.74 2.58 -1.29
CA GLY A 97 -10.53 2.49 -2.51
C GLY A 97 -10.26 3.61 -3.52
N ASP A 98 -9.21 4.41 -3.31
CA ASP A 98 -8.70 5.40 -4.26
C ASP A 98 -7.69 4.74 -5.22
N TYR A 99 -8.24 3.91 -6.11
CA TYR A 99 -7.43 3.08 -7.00
C TYR A 99 -6.67 3.89 -8.06
N ASP A 100 -7.18 5.04 -8.48
CA ASP A 100 -6.50 5.89 -9.46
C ASP A 100 -5.21 6.47 -8.85
N ASN A 101 -5.26 7.00 -7.63
CA ASN A 101 -4.06 7.46 -6.93
C ASN A 101 -3.13 6.30 -6.57
N ALA A 102 -3.66 5.14 -6.16
CA ALA A 102 -2.84 3.96 -5.90
C ALA A 102 -2.00 3.59 -7.14
N ARG A 103 -2.60 3.53 -8.34
CA ARG A 103 -1.88 3.25 -9.59
C ARG A 103 -0.79 4.30 -9.88
N CYS A 104 -1.07 5.58 -9.64
CA CYS A 104 -0.08 6.64 -9.82
C CYS A 104 1.14 6.46 -8.89
N TRP A 105 0.92 6.16 -7.61
CA TRP A 105 2.00 5.87 -6.67
C TRP A 105 2.82 4.65 -7.09
N TYR A 106 2.16 3.59 -7.57
CA TYR A 106 2.85 2.37 -7.99
C TYR A 106 3.74 2.58 -9.21
N VAL A 107 3.34 3.46 -10.14
CA VAL A 107 4.19 3.90 -11.25
C VAL A 107 5.45 4.60 -10.72
N ASP A 108 5.27 5.56 -9.81
CA ASP A 108 6.38 6.38 -9.30
C ASP A 108 7.37 5.52 -8.51
N VAL A 109 6.86 4.62 -7.66
CA VAL A 109 7.66 3.70 -6.85
C VAL A 109 8.45 2.70 -7.72
N ALA A 110 7.85 2.22 -8.82
CA ALA A 110 8.55 1.36 -9.77
C ALA A 110 9.69 2.11 -10.48
N GLN A 111 9.46 3.36 -10.89
CA GLN A 111 10.47 4.20 -11.54
C GLN A 111 11.65 4.51 -10.63
N GLU A 112 11.39 4.73 -9.34
CA GLU A 112 12.42 4.96 -8.32
C GLU A 112 13.14 3.66 -7.86
N SER A 113 12.86 2.51 -8.50
CA SER A 113 13.51 1.22 -8.21
C SER A 113 13.43 0.81 -6.74
N CYS A 114 12.27 1.00 -6.10
CA CYS A 114 12.06 0.58 -4.72
C CYS A 114 12.23 -0.94 -4.57
N GLY A 115 13.26 -1.38 -3.83
CA GLY A 115 13.57 -2.81 -3.70
C GLY A 115 12.40 -3.66 -3.21
N ALA A 116 11.61 -3.16 -2.25
CA ALA A 116 10.39 -3.84 -1.79
C ALA A 116 9.35 -4.03 -2.91
N PHE A 117 9.20 -3.04 -3.79
CA PHE A 117 8.27 -3.13 -4.92
C PHE A 117 8.74 -4.18 -5.93
N GLN A 118 10.03 -4.17 -6.26
CA GLN A 118 10.64 -5.13 -7.18
C GLN A 118 10.53 -6.58 -6.64
N GLU A 119 10.79 -6.77 -5.34
CA GLU A 119 10.65 -8.07 -4.67
C GLU A 119 9.22 -8.63 -4.78
N VAL A 120 8.19 -7.78 -4.70
CA VAL A 120 6.79 -8.22 -4.80
C VAL A 120 6.37 -8.45 -6.25
N TRP A 121 6.68 -7.50 -7.14
CA TRP A 121 6.04 -7.42 -8.45
C TRP A 121 6.94 -7.82 -9.63
N GLU A 122 8.27 -7.76 -9.50
CA GLU A 122 9.24 -7.99 -10.58
C GLU A 122 10.03 -9.30 -10.45
N ALA A 123 10.19 -9.83 -9.24
CA ALA A 123 11.03 -11.01 -8.97
C ALA A 123 10.61 -12.31 -9.66
N ALA A 124 9.41 -12.40 -10.23
CA ALA A 124 8.94 -13.60 -10.96
C ALA A 124 9.35 -13.62 -12.45
N SER A 125 9.79 -12.49 -13.02
CA SER A 125 10.09 -12.38 -14.45
C SER A 125 11.41 -13.05 -14.85
N SER A 126 12.31 -13.34 -13.90
CA SER A 126 13.64 -13.90 -14.21
C SER A 126 13.67 -15.42 -14.44
N SER A 127 12.57 -16.13 -14.21
CA SER A 127 12.53 -17.61 -14.26
C SER A 127 11.69 -18.22 -15.40
N ASP A 128 10.88 -17.44 -16.11
CA ASP A 128 9.91 -17.99 -17.10
C ASP A 128 10.24 -17.65 -18.58
N ASP A 129 11.18 -16.72 -18.83
CA ASP A 129 11.56 -16.29 -20.20
C ASP A 129 12.47 -17.27 -20.96
N ARG A 130 12.62 -18.52 -20.51
CA ARG A 130 13.42 -19.56 -21.21
C ARG A 130 12.59 -20.67 -21.88
N ARG A 131 11.28 -20.49 -22.03
CA ARG A 131 10.42 -21.40 -22.82
C ARG A 131 9.63 -20.64 -23.89
N GLY A 132 10.31 -20.31 -24.99
CA GLY A 132 9.62 -19.72 -26.14
C GLY A 132 10.52 -19.36 -27.30
N ASN A 133 11.45 -20.23 -27.70
CA ASN A 133 12.08 -20.13 -29.02
C ASN A 133 11.59 -21.30 -29.89
N GLY A 134 10.73 -20.98 -30.85
CA GLY A 134 10.12 -21.90 -31.80
C GLY A 134 9.44 -21.11 -32.90
N ASN A 135 10.25 -20.69 -33.86
CA ASN A 135 9.89 -20.06 -35.13
C ASN A 135 8.87 -20.89 -35.92
N ASP A 136 7.94 -20.25 -36.66
CA ASP A 136 7.71 -20.51 -38.10
C ASP A 136 6.51 -19.72 -38.68
N GLY A 137 6.83 -18.82 -39.62
CA GLY A 137 6.26 -18.83 -40.99
C GLY A 137 4.76 -18.54 -41.24
N LYS A 138 4.51 -17.34 -41.79
CA LYS A 138 3.75 -17.05 -43.03
C LYS A 138 2.30 -17.56 -43.20
N ASP A 139 1.32 -16.66 -43.27
CA ASP A 139 0.77 -16.05 -44.51
C ASP A 139 -0.63 -15.41 -44.32
N ALA A 140 -0.94 -14.48 -45.23
CA ALA A 140 -2.02 -13.49 -45.26
C ALA A 140 -3.48 -14.00 -45.27
N ARG A 141 -4.42 -13.18 -44.76
CA ARG A 141 -5.46 -12.41 -45.52
C ARG A 141 -6.64 -11.97 -44.65
N GLY A 142 -6.92 -10.66 -44.70
CA GLY A 142 -8.23 -10.00 -44.86
C GLY A 142 -9.45 -10.42 -44.03
N GLY A 143 -10.07 -9.45 -43.36
CA GLY A 143 -11.47 -9.53 -42.92
C GLY A 143 -11.85 -8.41 -41.95
N GLY A 144 -12.43 -7.33 -42.47
CA GLY A 144 -12.94 -6.22 -41.67
C GLY A 144 -14.17 -6.60 -40.83
N GLY A 145 -14.28 -5.95 -39.68
CA GLY A 145 -15.44 -6.00 -38.80
C GLY A 145 -15.28 -4.95 -37.71
N SER A 146 -16.02 -3.85 -37.85
CA SER A 146 -15.97 -2.66 -37.01
C SER A 146 -16.14 -2.97 -35.52
N ALA A 147 -15.09 -2.74 -34.74
CA ALA A 147 -15.20 -2.61 -33.30
C ALA A 147 -15.85 -1.26 -33.01
N LYS A 148 -16.94 -1.28 -32.22
CA LYS A 148 -17.50 -0.08 -31.63
C LYS A 148 -16.47 0.44 -30.64
N GLU A 149 -15.84 1.57 -30.98
CA GLU A 149 -15.13 2.42 -30.03
C GLU A 149 -16.16 2.88 -28.99
N GLU A 150 -16.18 2.20 -27.85
CA GLU A 150 -16.71 2.78 -26.64
C GLU A 150 -15.66 3.78 -26.14
N ASP A 151 -16.12 5.01 -25.93
CA ASP A 151 -15.38 6.22 -25.56
C ASP A 151 -14.68 6.06 -24.19
N GLU A 152 -13.62 5.24 -24.13
CA GLU A 152 -12.70 5.19 -23.00
C GLU A 152 -11.84 6.46 -23.01
N LEU A 153 -12.07 7.35 -22.05
CA LEU A 153 -11.16 8.45 -21.73
C LEU A 153 -9.71 7.92 -21.74
N PRO A 154 -8.76 8.56 -22.46
CA PRO A 154 -7.41 8.04 -22.58
C PRO A 154 -6.80 7.87 -21.19
N LYS A 155 -6.38 6.64 -20.86
CA LYS A 155 -5.64 6.36 -19.63
C LYS A 155 -4.50 7.39 -19.53
N PRO A 156 -4.30 8.06 -18.38
CA PRO A 156 -3.22 9.04 -18.24
C PRO A 156 -1.91 8.42 -18.75
N GLN A 157 -1.17 9.13 -19.60
CA GLN A 157 0.03 8.59 -20.27
C GLN A 157 1.04 7.95 -19.29
N ARG A 158 1.02 8.34 -18.02
CA ARG A 158 1.86 7.78 -16.95
C ARG A 158 1.52 6.34 -16.59
N LEU A 159 0.25 5.92 -16.71
CA LEU A 159 -0.18 4.55 -16.37
C LEU A 159 0.36 3.49 -17.33
N ARG A 160 0.91 3.89 -18.49
CA ARG A 160 1.59 2.96 -19.42
C ARG A 160 2.80 2.26 -18.78
N HIS A 161 3.36 2.86 -17.73
CA HIS A 161 4.52 2.37 -17.00
C HIS A 161 4.14 1.60 -15.73
N LEU A 162 2.84 1.36 -15.50
CA LEU A 162 2.40 0.59 -14.35
C LEU A 162 2.80 -0.87 -14.54
N ASN A 163 3.42 -1.46 -13.51
CA ASN A 163 3.74 -2.88 -13.51
C ASN A 163 2.45 -3.72 -13.75
N PRO A 164 2.40 -4.59 -14.78
CA PRO A 164 1.18 -5.30 -15.15
C PRO A 164 0.59 -6.17 -14.03
N ARG A 165 1.44 -6.81 -13.21
CA ARG A 165 0.97 -7.66 -12.09
C ARG A 165 0.38 -6.83 -10.97
N ALA A 166 0.96 -5.67 -10.71
CA ALA A 166 0.41 -4.74 -9.74
C ALA A 166 -0.90 -4.10 -10.24
N ALA A 167 -0.99 -3.82 -11.54
CA ALA A 167 -2.23 -3.36 -12.19
C ALA A 167 -3.36 -4.40 -12.01
N GLU A 168 -3.09 -5.66 -12.38
CA GLU A 168 -4.03 -6.77 -12.22
C GLU A 168 -4.51 -6.91 -10.78
N PHE A 169 -3.60 -6.76 -9.81
CA PHE A 169 -3.95 -6.83 -8.40
C PHE A 169 -4.88 -5.69 -7.97
N ILE A 170 -4.59 -4.44 -8.37
CA ILE A 170 -5.44 -3.29 -8.06
C ILE A 170 -6.82 -3.43 -8.73
N ASP A 171 -6.85 -3.86 -10.00
CA ASP A 171 -8.09 -4.06 -10.77
C ASP A 171 -8.99 -5.13 -10.14
N ALA A 172 -8.40 -6.23 -9.67
CA ALA A 172 -9.13 -7.29 -8.97
C ALA A 172 -9.72 -6.80 -7.63
N ILE A 173 -8.98 -6.01 -6.86
CA ILE A 173 -9.47 -5.40 -5.61
C ILE A 173 -10.61 -4.42 -5.91
N GLN A 174 -10.46 -3.57 -6.91
CA GLN A 174 -11.49 -2.62 -7.33
C GLN A 174 -12.78 -3.34 -7.75
N THR A 175 -12.64 -4.43 -8.50
CA THR A 175 -13.76 -5.29 -8.89
C THR A 175 -14.45 -5.89 -7.66
N LEU A 176 -13.68 -6.46 -6.73
CA LEU A 176 -14.22 -7.02 -5.48
C LEU A 176 -14.95 -5.95 -4.64
N HIS A 177 -14.39 -4.74 -4.54
CA HIS A 177 -15.02 -3.63 -3.83
C HIS A 177 -16.34 -3.23 -4.48
N GLY A 178 -16.38 -3.11 -5.81
CA GLY A 178 -17.60 -2.85 -6.57
C GLY A 178 -18.66 -3.93 -6.35
N GLN A 179 -18.27 -5.21 -6.42
CA GLN A 179 -19.16 -6.34 -6.16
C GLN A 179 -19.76 -6.29 -4.76
N ARG A 180 -18.98 -6.01 -3.71
CA ARG A 180 -19.49 -5.90 -2.34
C ARG A 180 -20.59 -4.85 -2.15
N ARG A 181 -20.62 -3.80 -2.98
CA ARG A 181 -21.69 -2.79 -2.93
C ARG A 181 -23.02 -3.31 -3.47
N PHE A 182 -23.01 -4.41 -4.25
CA PHE A 182 -24.17 -4.91 -4.99
C PHE A 182 -24.42 -6.43 -4.84
N ALA A 183 -23.57 -7.19 -4.14
CA ALA A 183 -23.57 -8.65 -4.15
C ALA A 183 -24.39 -9.32 -3.03
N SER A 184 -24.98 -10.47 -3.38
CA SER A 184 -25.63 -11.43 -2.49
C SER A 184 -24.59 -12.35 -1.80
N PRO A 185 -24.82 -12.85 -0.57
CA PRO A 185 -23.81 -13.51 0.28
C PRO A 185 -23.23 -14.86 -0.19
N PHE A 186 -23.59 -15.36 -1.37
CA PHE A 186 -23.35 -16.77 -1.77
C PHE A 186 -22.47 -16.95 -3.02
N SER A 187 -21.75 -15.92 -3.46
CA SER A 187 -20.97 -15.97 -4.71
C SER A 187 -19.53 -16.49 -4.53
N SER A 188 -18.86 -16.82 -5.65
CA SER A 188 -17.43 -17.15 -5.76
C SER A 188 -16.46 -16.10 -5.19
N SER A 189 -16.97 -14.98 -4.67
CA SER A 189 -16.23 -13.88 -4.06
C SER A 189 -15.33 -14.28 -2.89
N HIS A 190 -15.67 -15.32 -2.12
CA HIS A 190 -14.88 -15.68 -0.93
C HIS A 190 -13.49 -16.25 -1.24
N GLN A 191 -13.37 -17.05 -2.30
CA GLN A 191 -12.07 -17.61 -2.71
C GLN A 191 -11.18 -16.49 -3.27
N GLU A 192 -11.76 -15.59 -4.06
CA GLU A 192 -11.05 -14.45 -4.61
C GLU A 192 -10.64 -13.45 -3.53
N GLU A 193 -11.54 -13.11 -2.60
CA GLU A 193 -11.21 -12.26 -1.44
C GLU A 193 -10.07 -12.88 -0.61
N SER A 194 -10.09 -14.19 -0.41
CA SER A 194 -9.01 -14.90 0.29
C SER A 194 -7.69 -14.79 -0.49
N ARG A 195 -7.70 -15.03 -1.80
CA ARG A 195 -6.51 -14.92 -2.66
C ARG A 195 -5.92 -13.50 -2.62
N LEU A 196 -6.77 -12.48 -2.78
CA LEU A 196 -6.35 -11.07 -2.74
C LEU A 196 -5.84 -10.67 -1.35
N THR A 197 -6.44 -11.20 -0.28
CA THR A 197 -5.97 -10.98 1.10
C THR A 197 -4.56 -11.57 1.29
N HIS A 198 -4.29 -12.77 0.77
CA HIS A 198 -2.94 -13.36 0.83
C HIS A 198 -1.91 -12.55 0.04
N LEU A 199 -2.28 -12.01 -1.13
CA LEU A 199 -1.41 -11.13 -1.90
C LEU A 199 -1.14 -9.81 -1.17
N SER A 200 -2.15 -9.20 -0.55
CA SER A 200 -1.99 -7.99 0.28
C SER A 200 -1.08 -8.26 1.48
N ALA A 201 -1.25 -9.43 2.12
CA ALA A 201 -0.39 -9.86 3.23
C ALA A 201 1.06 -10.07 2.80
N HIS A 202 1.28 -10.71 1.64
CA HIS A 202 2.60 -10.89 1.05
C HIS A 202 3.27 -9.53 0.77
N GLU A 203 2.57 -8.62 0.11
CA GLU A 203 3.09 -7.28 -0.21
C GLU A 203 3.48 -6.50 1.05
N LEU A 204 2.58 -6.38 2.03
CA LEU A 204 2.87 -5.69 3.30
C LEU A 204 4.00 -6.36 4.07
N THR A 205 4.05 -7.70 4.08
CA THR A 205 5.14 -8.43 4.74
C THR A 205 6.49 -8.17 4.08
N THR A 206 6.53 -8.13 2.76
CA THR A 206 7.75 -7.83 2.00
C THR A 206 8.21 -6.40 2.22
N VAL A 207 7.29 -5.42 2.18
CA VAL A 207 7.61 -4.01 2.47
C VAL A 207 8.16 -3.85 3.89
N VAL A 208 7.51 -4.44 4.89
CA VAL A 208 7.99 -4.39 6.28
C VAL A 208 9.36 -5.05 6.40
N SER A 209 9.55 -6.24 5.82
CA SER A 209 10.82 -6.96 5.89
C SER A 209 11.95 -6.17 5.23
N TRP A 210 11.67 -5.52 4.10
CA TRP A 210 12.62 -4.63 3.44
C TRP A 210 12.95 -3.42 4.32
N CYS A 211 11.94 -2.75 4.90
CA CYS A 211 12.16 -1.61 5.79
C CYS A 211 12.98 -1.99 7.04
N VAL A 212 12.78 -3.20 7.59
CA VAL A 212 13.59 -3.71 8.71
C VAL A 212 15.06 -3.92 8.28
N ARG A 213 15.31 -4.38 7.05
CA ARG A 213 16.69 -4.51 6.54
C ARG A 213 17.35 -3.15 6.33
N GLU A 214 16.61 -2.17 5.82
CA GLU A 214 17.14 -0.84 5.48
C GLU A 214 17.31 0.08 6.70
N TYR A 215 16.35 0.06 7.62
CA TYR A 215 16.27 1.02 8.73
C TYR A 215 16.48 0.38 10.10
N GLY A 216 16.42 -0.95 10.20
CA GLY A 216 16.36 -1.65 11.48
C GLY A 216 14.99 -1.54 12.15
N ALA A 217 14.77 -2.36 13.18
CA ALA A 217 13.54 -2.39 13.98
C ALA A 217 13.73 -1.80 15.41
N GLY A 218 14.84 -1.10 15.63
CA GLY A 218 15.18 -0.48 16.90
C GLY A 218 14.56 0.89 17.09
N VAL A 219 14.78 1.45 18.27
CA VAL A 219 14.37 2.83 18.59
C VAL A 219 15.12 3.82 17.70
N TRP A 220 14.36 4.68 17.05
CA TRP A 220 14.77 5.75 16.15
C TRP A 220 14.51 7.10 16.83
N THR A 221 15.55 7.69 17.42
CA THR A 221 15.41 8.88 18.28
C THR A 221 15.22 10.19 17.52
N ASP A 222 15.53 10.23 16.22
CA ASP A 222 15.38 11.43 15.39
C ASP A 222 14.82 11.10 14.01
N ALA A 223 13.51 11.27 13.83
CA ALA A 223 12.81 10.99 12.58
C ALA A 223 13.05 12.01 11.46
N ARG A 224 13.68 13.17 11.72
CA ARG A 224 13.85 14.25 10.72
C ARG A 224 14.53 13.80 9.42
N PRO A 225 15.55 12.92 9.43
CA PRO A 225 16.18 12.45 8.19
C PRO A 225 15.27 11.60 7.30
N ALA A 226 14.23 10.98 7.89
CA ALA A 226 13.25 10.21 7.14
C ALA A 226 12.25 11.10 6.40
N TRP A 227 12.06 12.34 6.88
CA TRP A 227 11.11 13.27 6.29
C TRP A 227 11.74 13.96 5.09
N VAL A 228 11.11 13.78 3.93
CA VAL A 228 11.45 14.53 2.74
C VAL A 228 10.66 15.82 2.82
N ARG A 229 11.37 16.95 2.99
CA ARG A 229 10.73 18.26 2.84
C ARG A 229 10.15 18.31 1.43
N PRO A 230 8.82 18.36 1.26
CA PRO A 230 8.25 18.53 -0.06
C PRO A 230 8.75 19.88 -0.59
N GLY A 231 9.06 19.97 -1.89
CA GLY A 231 9.17 21.27 -2.55
C GLY A 231 7.84 22.01 -2.46
N GLU A 232 7.81 23.30 -2.83
CA GLU A 232 6.58 24.09 -2.72
C GLU A 232 5.41 23.47 -3.50
N GLU A 233 5.70 22.82 -4.63
CA GLU A 233 4.71 22.18 -5.48
C GLU A 233 4.16 20.88 -4.85
N GLU A 234 5.02 20.03 -4.32
CA GLU A 234 4.59 18.82 -3.60
C GLU A 234 3.81 19.17 -2.32
N ARG A 235 4.17 20.26 -1.64
CA ARG A 235 3.45 20.76 -0.46
C ARG A 235 2.04 21.25 -0.80
N LYS A 236 1.87 21.98 -1.90
CA LYS A 236 0.55 22.43 -2.38
C LYS A 236 -0.31 21.23 -2.73
N ILE A 237 0.24 20.28 -3.47
CA ILE A 237 -0.44 19.05 -3.87
C ILE A 237 -0.85 18.24 -2.64
N GLY A 238 0.07 17.99 -1.70
CA GLY A 238 -0.19 17.21 -0.49
C GLY A 238 -1.22 17.86 0.45
N ASN A 239 -1.29 19.20 0.51
CA ASN A 239 -2.29 19.88 1.33
C ASN A 239 -3.70 19.83 0.72
N MET A 240 -3.83 19.93 -0.61
CA MET A 240 -5.13 19.78 -1.30
C MET A 240 -5.71 18.37 -1.12
N MET A 241 -4.85 17.34 -1.05
CA MET A 241 -5.25 15.94 -0.82
C MET A 241 -5.90 15.68 0.55
N VAL A 242 -5.49 16.42 1.59
CA VAL A 242 -5.92 16.18 2.99
C VAL A 242 -7.23 16.89 3.34
N SER A 243 -7.57 17.98 2.63
CA SER A 243 -8.61 18.92 3.09
C SER A 243 -9.91 18.90 2.29
N GLU A 244 -9.92 18.42 1.04
CA GLU A 244 -11.07 18.71 0.16
C GLU A 244 -11.77 17.48 -0.45
N GLY A 245 -11.29 16.25 -0.27
CA GLY A 245 -11.91 15.08 -0.91
C GLY A 245 -11.90 15.10 -2.44
N GLU A 246 -11.31 16.14 -3.05
CA GLU A 246 -11.00 16.24 -4.48
C GLU A 246 -9.65 15.57 -4.76
N GLY A 247 -9.59 14.26 -4.50
CA GLY A 247 -8.39 13.43 -4.63
C GLY A 247 -7.95 13.18 -6.08
N ARG A 248 -7.66 14.22 -6.86
CA ARG A 248 -6.92 14.07 -8.12
C ARG A 248 -5.72 14.99 -8.12
N ARG A 249 -4.54 14.39 -8.23
CA ARG A 249 -3.31 15.09 -8.64
C ARG A 249 -3.53 15.58 -10.08
N LYS A 250 -4.04 16.81 -10.22
CA LYS A 250 -4.17 17.47 -11.52
C LYS A 250 -2.75 17.88 -11.95
N PHE A 251 -2.34 17.38 -13.11
CA PHE A 251 -1.17 17.85 -13.86
C PHE A 251 -1.67 18.62 -15.07
#